data_AF-A0A0R3N5P5-F1
#
_entry.id   AF-A0A0R3N5P5-F1
#
_cell.length_a   1.000
_cell.length_b   1.000
_cell.length_c   1.000
_cell.angle_alpha   90.00
_cell.angle_beta   90.00
_cell.angle_gamma   90.00
#
_symmetry.space_group_name_H-M   'P 1'
#
loop_
_entity.id
_entity.type
_entity.pdbx_description
1 polymer ?
#
loop_
_entity_poly.entity_id
_entity_poly.type
_entity_poly.pdbx_seq_one_letter_code
_entity_poly.pdbx_strand_id
1 'polypeptide(L)'
;MNKVTTPGKLAAEPLLGEAALQQALAEIAANPSASATSGAAPGSAPAAAPSPKTVSQLLGEITWLMTQSPRHKSIPLGDLEWLVMPAVLLKQFRMFYKGEQPVGVAVWALVDDLVAKRIDAGEKRLTAVEWKSGTNMRMLDVVAPFGGEAEMREQVGMVGQIL
;
A
#
# COMPACT_ATOMS: atom_id res chain seq x y z
N MET A 1 -10.73 10.65 -60.61
CA MET A 1 -9.57 10.25 -59.76
C MET A 1 -8.96 11.50 -59.15
N ASN A 2 -8.52 11.61 -57.90
CA ASN A 2 -8.89 11.04 -56.61
C ASN A 2 -8.33 12.06 -55.58
N LYS A 3 -9.02 12.18 -54.45
CA LYS A 3 -8.84 13.21 -53.40
C LYS A 3 -7.43 13.23 -52.81
N VAL A 4 -6.91 14.44 -52.56
CA VAL A 4 -5.77 14.69 -51.67
C VAL A 4 -6.28 14.58 -50.23
N THR A 5 -5.80 13.56 -49.50
CA THR A 5 -6.05 13.40 -48.06
C THR A 5 -4.74 13.65 -47.32
N THR A 6 -4.73 14.71 -46.51
CA THR A 6 -3.71 15.04 -45.51
C THR A 6 -3.57 13.90 -44.48
N PRO A 7 -2.36 13.49 -44.07
CA PRO A 7 -2.22 12.63 -42.91
C PRO A 7 -2.40 13.46 -41.63
N GLY A 8 -3.44 13.13 -40.86
CA GLY A 8 -3.67 13.66 -39.52
C GLY A 8 -2.51 13.31 -38.60
N LYS A 9 -1.98 14.34 -37.93
CA LYS A 9 -0.98 14.27 -36.88
C LYS A 9 -1.52 13.46 -35.69
N LEU A 10 -1.14 12.19 -35.57
CA LEU A 10 -1.19 11.50 -34.27
C LEU A 10 -0.08 12.11 -33.40
N ALA A 11 -0.44 13.13 -32.62
CA ALA A 11 0.36 13.48 -31.46
C ALA A 11 0.18 12.36 -30.44
N ALA A 12 1.18 11.48 -30.33
CA ALA A 12 1.27 10.53 -29.24
C ALA A 12 1.47 11.33 -27.94
N GLU A 13 0.40 11.54 -27.18
CA GLU A 13 0.51 11.96 -25.78
C GLU A 13 1.40 10.95 -25.03
N PRO A 14 2.29 11.39 -24.13
CA PRO A 14 3.11 10.45 -23.39
C PRO A 14 2.19 9.66 -22.45
N LEU A 15 2.10 8.36 -22.70
CA LEU A 15 1.35 7.35 -21.92
C LEU A 15 1.71 7.32 -20.41
N LEU A 16 2.69 8.12 -19.98
CA LEU A 16 3.30 8.14 -18.65
C LEU A 16 3.44 9.58 -18.08
N GLY A 17 2.56 10.51 -18.45
CA GLY A 17 2.48 11.85 -17.83
C GLY A 17 1.68 11.86 -16.52
N GLU A 18 1.88 12.87 -15.65
CA GLU A 18 1.17 13.01 -14.37
C GLU A 18 -0.35 13.11 -14.53
N ALA A 19 -0.82 13.81 -15.58
CA ALA A 19 -2.24 13.89 -15.91
C ALA A 19 -2.82 12.53 -16.38
N ALA A 20 -2.08 11.78 -17.19
CA ALA A 20 -2.47 10.44 -17.63
C ALA A 20 -2.51 9.45 -16.45
N LEU A 21 -1.57 9.58 -15.52
CA LEU A 21 -1.55 8.80 -14.29
C LEU A 21 -2.75 9.14 -13.38
N GLN A 22 -3.07 10.42 -13.21
CA GLN A 22 -4.24 10.86 -12.44
C GLN A 22 -5.56 10.36 -13.05
N GLN A 23 -5.65 10.39 -14.38
CA GLN A 23 -6.83 9.92 -15.10
C GLN A 23 -6.97 8.39 -15.02
N ALA A 24 -5.88 7.64 -15.21
CA ALA A 24 -5.88 6.19 -15.04
C ALA A 24 -6.18 5.77 -13.59
N LEU A 25 -5.64 6.48 -12.59
CA LEU A 25 -5.96 6.26 -11.19
C LEU A 25 -7.43 6.57 -10.87
N ALA A 26 -7.99 7.64 -11.45
CA ALA A 26 -9.41 7.97 -11.29
C ALA A 26 -10.33 6.92 -11.93
N GLU A 27 -9.96 6.39 -13.10
CA GLU A 27 -10.71 5.32 -13.78
C GLU A 27 -10.69 4.00 -13.00
N ILE A 28 -9.54 3.63 -12.43
CA ILE A 28 -9.41 2.43 -11.58
C ILE A 28 -10.20 2.62 -10.27
N ALA A 29 -10.16 3.81 -9.67
CA ALA A 29 -10.95 4.12 -8.47
C ALA A 29 -12.46 4.14 -8.74
N ALA A 30 -12.89 4.55 -9.93
CA ALA A 30 -14.30 4.57 -10.33
C ALA A 30 -14.83 3.18 -10.73
N ASN A 31 -13.96 2.24 -11.09
CA ASN A 31 -14.39 0.93 -11.59
C ASN A 31 -13.48 -0.23 -11.12
N PRO A 32 -13.52 -0.59 -9.82
CA PRO A 32 -12.63 -1.60 -9.22
C PRO A 32 -12.83 -3.02 -9.77
N SER A 33 -13.90 -3.27 -10.54
CA SER A 33 -14.24 -4.60 -11.09
C SER A 33 -13.68 -4.87 -12.49
N ALA A 34 -13.03 -3.90 -13.16
CA ALA A 34 -12.59 -4.06 -14.55
C ALA A 34 -11.46 -5.09 -14.77
N SER A 35 -10.86 -5.64 -13.71
CA SER A 35 -9.83 -6.70 -13.80
C SER A 35 -10.25 -8.06 -13.25
N ALA A 36 -11.49 -8.21 -12.79
CA ALA A 36 -12.02 -9.52 -12.46
C ALA A 36 -12.59 -10.15 -13.74
N THR A 37 -11.75 -10.78 -14.57
CA THR A 37 -12.25 -11.89 -15.41
C THR A 37 -12.52 -13.08 -14.49
N SER A 38 -13.52 -12.96 -13.63
CA SER A 38 -14.16 -14.08 -12.98
C SER A 38 -15.08 -14.72 -14.02
N GLY A 39 -14.61 -15.78 -14.67
CA GLY A 39 -15.49 -16.71 -15.35
C GLY A 39 -16.40 -17.38 -14.34
N ALA A 40 -17.58 -16.80 -14.10
CA ALA A 40 -18.70 -17.46 -13.43
C ALA A 40 -20.01 -16.78 -13.90
N ALA A 41 -20.94 -17.61 -14.38
CA ALA A 41 -22.24 -17.23 -14.93
C ALA A 41 -23.10 -16.39 -13.96
N PRO A 42 -24.05 -15.58 -14.47
CA PRO A 42 -24.86 -14.70 -13.63
C PRO A 42 -25.96 -15.49 -12.92
N GLY A 43 -25.77 -15.74 -11.64
CA GLY A 43 -26.82 -16.12 -10.70
C GLY A 43 -26.82 -15.11 -9.55
N SER A 44 -27.88 -14.31 -9.47
CA SER A 44 -28.09 -13.28 -8.46
C SER A 44 -27.87 -13.81 -7.03
N ALA A 45 -26.95 -13.19 -6.28
CA ALA A 45 -26.78 -13.42 -4.86
C ALA A 45 -26.52 -12.09 -4.12
N PRO A 46 -27.02 -11.94 -2.88
CA PRO A 46 -27.19 -10.67 -2.19
C PRO A 46 -25.87 -10.10 -1.69
N ALA A 47 -25.85 -8.79 -1.41
CA ALA A 47 -24.73 -8.03 -0.90
C ALA A 47 -23.96 -8.77 0.22
N ALA A 48 -22.85 -9.39 -0.17
CA ALA A 48 -21.96 -10.10 0.72
C ALA A 48 -21.16 -9.08 1.53
N ALA A 49 -20.95 -9.36 2.82
CA ALA A 49 -19.97 -8.66 3.63
C ALA A 49 -18.62 -8.59 2.89
N PRO A 50 -17.85 -7.50 3.02
CA PRO A 50 -16.60 -7.35 2.27
C PRO A 50 -15.67 -8.52 2.60
N SER A 51 -15.19 -9.19 1.55
CA SER A 51 -14.23 -10.28 1.69
C SER A 51 -12.93 -9.78 2.33
N PRO A 52 -12.27 -10.57 3.18
CA PRO A 52 -10.98 -10.20 3.72
C PRO A 52 -9.98 -9.97 2.59
N LYS A 53 -9.25 -8.86 2.63
CA LYS A 53 -8.28 -8.49 1.60
C LYS A 53 -7.20 -9.56 1.47
N THR A 54 -6.83 -9.88 0.23
CA THR A 54 -5.74 -10.80 -0.05
C THR A 54 -4.39 -10.13 0.22
N VAL A 55 -3.32 -10.93 0.34
CA VAL A 55 -1.95 -10.42 0.44
C VAL A 55 -1.60 -9.53 -0.75
N SER A 56 -1.99 -9.94 -1.97
CA SER A 56 -1.75 -9.16 -3.19
C SER A 56 -2.45 -7.81 -3.17
N GLN A 57 -3.68 -7.76 -2.65
CA GLN A 57 -4.43 -6.51 -2.51
C GLN A 57 -3.75 -5.58 -1.49
N LEU A 58 -3.37 -6.10 -0.32
CA LEU A 58 -2.66 -5.32 0.69
C LEU A 58 -1.32 -4.79 0.19
N LEU A 59 -0.54 -5.64 -0.48
CA LEU A 59 0.73 -5.24 -1.07
C LEU A 59 0.54 -4.14 -2.13
N GLY A 60 -0.49 -4.26 -2.97
CA GLY A 60 -0.86 -3.24 -3.96
C GLY A 60 -1.23 -1.91 -3.31
N GLU A 61 -2.06 -1.93 -2.27
CA GLU A 61 -2.48 -0.71 -1.54
C GLU A 61 -1.30 -0.03 -0.82
N ILE A 62 -0.44 -0.81 -0.17
CA ILE A 62 0.78 -0.29 0.49
C ILE A 62 1.73 0.29 -0.55
N THR A 63 1.99 -0.45 -1.63
CA THR A 63 2.86 0.02 -2.72
C THR A 63 2.32 1.32 -3.31
N TRP A 64 1.01 1.40 -3.54
CA TRP A 64 0.37 2.62 -4.02
C TRP A 64 0.60 3.79 -3.06
N LEU A 65 0.34 3.63 -1.75
CA LEU A 65 0.63 4.66 -0.73
C LEU A 65 2.11 5.10 -0.76
N MET A 66 3.04 4.17 -0.93
CA MET A 66 4.47 4.48 -1.04
C MET A 66 4.80 5.30 -2.28
N THR A 67 4.15 5.03 -3.43
CA THR A 67 4.33 5.86 -4.65
C THR A 67 3.87 7.30 -4.47
N GLN A 68 2.87 7.53 -3.61
CA GLN A 68 2.36 8.87 -3.28
C GLN A 68 3.24 9.60 -2.26
N SER A 69 4.17 8.90 -1.60
CA SER A 69 5.02 9.49 -0.56
C SER A 69 6.41 9.84 -1.13
N PRO A 70 6.84 11.12 -1.14
CA PRO A 70 8.16 11.50 -1.63
C PRO A 70 9.32 10.77 -0.95
N ARG A 71 9.15 10.37 0.31
CA ARG A 71 10.12 9.62 1.12
C ARG A 71 10.25 8.16 0.67
N HIS A 72 9.20 7.57 0.12
CA HIS A 72 9.12 6.13 -0.14
C HIS A 72 9.07 5.77 -1.63
N LYS A 73 8.70 6.72 -2.51
CA LYS A 73 8.47 6.46 -3.95
C LYS A 73 9.69 5.92 -4.72
N SER A 74 10.89 6.11 -4.18
CA SER A 74 12.14 5.63 -4.78
C SER A 74 12.72 4.40 -4.08
N ILE A 75 11.96 3.75 -3.19
CA ILE A 75 12.43 2.51 -2.55
C ILE A 75 12.57 1.40 -3.62
N PRO A 76 13.68 0.64 -3.62
CA PRO A 76 13.78 -0.55 -4.46
C PRO A 76 12.68 -1.57 -4.11
N LEU A 77 12.15 -2.27 -5.10
CA LEU A 77 11.10 -3.28 -4.88
C LEU A 77 11.55 -4.38 -3.89
N GLY A 78 12.82 -4.76 -3.92
CA GLY A 78 13.38 -5.73 -2.96
C GLY A 78 13.39 -5.21 -1.51
N ASP A 79 13.57 -3.91 -1.31
CA ASP A 79 13.53 -3.31 0.04
C ASP A 79 12.08 -3.11 0.52
N LEU A 80 11.17 -2.81 -0.41
CA LEU A 80 9.72 -2.82 -0.12
C LEU A 80 9.28 -4.22 0.30
N GLU A 81 9.63 -5.26 -0.46
CA GLU A 81 9.28 -6.65 -0.16
C GLU A 81 9.82 -7.05 1.23
N TRP A 82 11.09 -6.73 1.50
CA TRP A 82 11.73 -7.00 2.80
C TRP A 82 11.02 -6.35 3.98
N LEU A 83 10.48 -5.15 3.81
CA LEU A 83 9.74 -4.43 4.85
C LEU A 83 8.28 -4.91 4.96
N VAL A 84 7.59 -5.06 3.83
CA VAL A 84 6.12 -5.20 3.80
C VAL A 84 5.70 -6.66 3.95
N MET A 85 6.41 -7.61 3.35
CA MET A 85 6.03 -9.02 3.42
C MET A 85 5.98 -9.58 4.85
N PRO A 86 7.02 -9.44 5.68
CA PRO A 86 6.94 -9.90 7.06
C PRO A 86 5.87 -9.17 7.87
N ALA A 87 5.65 -7.87 7.63
CA ALA A 87 4.57 -7.12 8.28
C ALA A 87 3.19 -7.72 7.97
N VAL A 88 2.90 -7.98 6.69
CA VAL A 88 1.62 -8.54 6.23
C VAL A 88 1.43 -9.96 6.74
N LEU A 89 2.45 -10.82 6.63
CA LEU A 89 2.38 -12.22 7.05
C LEU A 89 2.19 -12.35 8.57
N LEU A 90 2.82 -11.48 9.35
CA LEU A 90 2.70 -11.47 10.80
C LEU A 90 1.50 -10.64 11.31
N LYS A 91 0.76 -9.99 10.40
CA LYS A 91 -0.31 -9.03 10.74
C LYS A 91 0.17 -7.89 11.65
N GLN A 92 1.42 -7.50 11.51
CA GLN A 92 2.04 -6.40 12.26
C GLN A 92 2.02 -5.10 11.46
N PHE A 93 0.83 -4.76 10.98
CA PHE A 93 0.56 -3.53 10.25
C PHE A 93 -0.88 -3.06 10.51
N ARG A 94 -1.13 -1.79 10.25
CA ARG A 94 -2.48 -1.21 10.28
C ARG A 94 -2.66 -0.29 9.09
N MET A 95 -3.69 -0.56 8.30
CA MET A 95 -4.13 0.32 7.22
C MET A 95 -5.13 1.35 7.76
N PHE A 96 -5.04 2.56 7.24
CA PHE A 96 -5.95 3.66 7.52
C PHE A 96 -6.69 4.02 6.24
N TYR A 97 -8.00 4.21 6.33
CA TYR A 97 -8.85 4.50 5.17
C TYR A 97 -9.73 5.72 5.41
N LYS A 98 -10.03 6.44 4.33
CA LYS A 98 -11.11 7.41 4.25
C LYS A 98 -12.13 6.90 3.23
N GLY A 99 -13.21 6.30 3.72
CA GLY A 99 -14.08 5.47 2.86
C GLY A 99 -13.33 4.23 2.39
N GLU A 100 -13.29 4.00 1.08
CA GLU A 100 -12.54 2.89 0.46
C GLU A 100 -11.09 3.25 0.11
N GLN A 101 -10.73 4.54 0.16
CA GLN A 101 -9.41 5.01 -0.22
C GLN A 101 -8.39 4.77 0.92
N PRO A 102 -7.28 4.05 0.68
CA PRO A 102 -6.20 3.98 1.66
C PRO A 102 -5.56 5.36 1.80
N VAL A 103 -5.39 5.83 3.03
CA VAL A 103 -4.77 7.14 3.33
C VAL A 103 -3.47 7.02 4.10
N GLY A 104 -3.21 5.86 4.68
CA GLY A 104 -1.91 5.56 5.25
C GLY A 104 -1.77 4.13 5.73
N VAL A 105 -0.55 3.76 6.09
CA VAL A 105 -0.22 2.48 6.71
C VAL A 105 0.84 2.69 7.78
N ALA A 106 0.67 2.01 8.91
CA ALA A 106 1.68 1.90 9.95
C ALA A 106 2.18 0.46 10.04
N VAL A 107 3.49 0.28 10.19
CA VAL A 107 4.16 -1.02 10.22
C VAL A 107 5.03 -1.12 11.47
N TRP A 108 4.89 -2.21 12.22
CA TRP A 108 5.66 -2.45 13.43
C TRP A 108 6.26 -3.85 13.49
N ALA A 109 7.19 -4.03 14.41
CA ALA A 109 7.73 -5.33 14.81
C ALA A 109 7.53 -5.56 16.31
N LEU A 110 7.42 -6.82 16.71
CA LEU A 110 7.42 -7.25 18.12
C LEU A 110 8.76 -7.92 18.39
N VAL A 111 9.65 -7.21 19.08
CA VAL A 111 11.06 -7.57 19.12
C VAL A 111 11.55 -7.73 20.56
N ASP A 112 12.69 -8.39 20.73
CA ASP A 112 13.40 -8.42 22.01
C ASP A 112 14.07 -7.08 22.34
N ASP A 113 14.65 -6.97 23.53
CA ASP A 113 15.28 -5.73 24.00
C ASP A 113 16.49 -5.30 23.16
N LEU A 114 17.25 -6.25 22.60
CA LEU A 114 18.45 -5.96 21.83
C LEU A 114 18.08 -5.36 20.47
N VAL A 115 17.14 -6.00 19.78
CA VAL A 115 16.60 -5.52 18.50
C VAL A 115 15.85 -4.20 18.70
N ALA A 116 15.10 -4.04 19.80
CA ALA A 116 14.43 -2.78 20.12
C ALA A 116 15.40 -1.60 20.21
N LYS A 117 16.50 -1.75 20.96
CA LYS A 117 17.55 -0.72 21.07
C LYS A 117 18.17 -0.37 19.72
N ARG A 118 18.36 -1.36 18.84
CA ARG A 118 18.92 -1.16 17.50
C ARG A 118 17.97 -0.36 16.60
N ILE A 119 16.67 -0.64 16.68
CA ILE A 119 15.63 0.14 15.99
C ILE A 119 15.59 1.58 16.52
N ASP A 120 15.67 1.77 17.84
CA ASP A 120 15.67 3.08 18.49
C ASP A 120 16.92 3.91 18.10
N ALA A 121 18.04 3.23 17.78
CA ALA A 121 19.25 3.84 17.23
C ALA A 121 19.19 4.13 15.71
N GLY A 122 18.10 3.77 15.04
CA GLY A 122 17.85 4.07 13.62
C GLY A 122 18.09 2.91 12.65
N GLU A 123 18.56 1.75 13.12
CA GLU A 123 18.78 0.57 12.28
C GLU A 123 17.51 -0.28 12.22
N LYS A 124 16.72 -0.05 11.16
CA LYS A 124 15.38 -0.62 10.98
C LYS A 124 15.31 -1.80 10.02
N ARG A 125 16.46 -2.30 9.55
CA ARG A 125 16.52 -3.48 8.68
C ARG A 125 16.56 -4.73 9.55
N LEU A 126 15.43 -5.43 9.63
CA LEU A 126 15.28 -6.66 10.43
C LEU A 126 15.32 -7.90 9.54
N THR A 127 15.94 -8.97 10.00
CA THR A 127 15.76 -10.32 9.44
C THR A 127 14.39 -10.87 9.80
N ALA A 128 13.87 -11.83 9.03
CA ALA A 128 12.54 -12.41 9.25
C ALA A 128 12.31 -12.95 10.68
N VAL A 129 13.35 -13.48 11.34
CA VAL A 129 13.25 -13.99 12.72
C VAL A 129 13.12 -12.85 13.74
N GLU A 130 13.78 -11.72 13.49
CA GLU A 130 13.77 -10.57 14.40
C GLU A 130 12.41 -9.87 14.44
N TRP A 131 11.58 -9.97 13.40
CA TRP A 131 10.26 -9.32 13.36
C TRP A 131 9.30 -9.74 14.48
N LYS A 132 9.51 -10.94 15.05
CA LYS A 132 8.70 -11.54 16.12
C LYS A 132 9.59 -12.15 17.21
N SER A 133 10.72 -11.52 17.54
CA SER A 133 11.67 -12.05 18.53
C SER A 133 11.29 -11.76 19.98
N GLY A 134 10.28 -10.92 20.24
CA GLY A 134 9.87 -10.57 21.60
C GLY A 134 8.52 -9.87 21.67
N THR A 135 8.35 -9.06 22.72
CA THR A 135 7.09 -8.34 23.01
C THR A 135 7.22 -6.83 22.89
N ASN A 136 8.43 -6.29 22.69
CA ASN A 136 8.61 -4.85 22.54
C ASN A 136 8.09 -4.42 21.17
N MET A 137 6.94 -3.74 21.16
CA MET A 137 6.46 -3.12 19.94
C MET A 137 7.38 -1.97 19.53
N ARG A 138 7.86 -2.01 18.28
CA ARG A 138 8.64 -0.93 17.66
C ARG A 138 8.09 -0.58 16.30
N MET A 139 7.79 0.71 16.13
CA MET A 139 7.32 1.25 14.87
C MET A 139 8.49 1.33 13.88
N LEU A 140 8.39 0.57 12.80
CA LEU A 140 9.40 0.60 11.74
C LEU A 140 9.13 1.78 10.81
N ASP A 141 7.90 1.88 10.32
CA ASP A 141 7.54 2.88 9.35
C ASP A 141 6.08 3.32 9.45
N VAL A 142 5.81 4.54 8.99
CA VAL A 142 4.45 5.05 8.78
C VAL A 142 4.44 5.80 7.45
N VAL A 143 3.61 5.35 6.53
CA VAL A 143 3.44 5.97 5.22
C VAL A 143 2.11 6.69 5.22
N ALA A 144 2.15 8.03 5.30
CA ALA A 144 0.98 8.90 5.36
C ALA A 144 1.12 10.05 4.34
N PRO A 145 1.04 9.76 3.03
CA PRO A 145 1.35 10.73 1.97
C PRO A 145 0.40 11.94 1.94
N PHE A 146 -0.76 11.84 2.58
CA PHE A 146 -1.78 12.87 2.65
C PHE A 146 -1.83 13.61 4.01
N GLY A 147 -0.84 13.38 4.88
CA GLY A 147 -0.80 13.89 6.25
C GLY A 147 -1.42 12.95 7.29
N GLY A 148 -1.45 13.37 8.55
CA GLY A 148 -2.01 12.59 9.67
C GLY A 148 -1.06 11.57 10.31
N GLU A 149 0.24 11.61 9.99
CA GLU A 149 1.21 10.63 10.49
C GLU A 149 1.25 10.54 12.04
N ALA A 150 1.22 11.69 12.73
CA ALA A 150 1.26 11.73 14.20
C ALA A 150 0.04 11.04 14.82
N GLU A 151 -1.16 11.30 14.28
CA GLU A 151 -2.42 10.71 14.73
C GLU A 151 -2.43 9.20 14.48
N MET A 152 -1.94 8.76 13.31
CA MET A 152 -1.80 7.34 13.00
C MET A 152 -0.84 6.64 13.98
N ARG A 153 0.30 7.26 14.29
CA ARG A 153 1.27 6.74 15.27
C ARG A 153 0.66 6.60 16.65
N GLU A 154 -0.09 7.59 17.10
CA GLU A 154 -0.79 7.57 18.39
C GLU A 154 -1.83 6.44 18.44
N GLN A 155 -2.67 6.32 17.40
CA GLN A 155 -3.67 5.26 17.31
C GLN A 155 -3.06 3.86 17.36
N VAL A 156 -1.90 3.63 16.73
CA VAL A 156 -1.20 2.33 16.84
C VAL A 156 -0.58 2.15 18.22
N GLY A 157 0.00 3.21 18.82
CA GLY A 157 0.55 3.17 20.17
C GLY A 157 -0.47 2.73 21.22
N MET A 158 -1.73 3.18 21.09
CA MET A 158 -2.83 2.76 21.96
C MET A 158 -3.19 1.28 21.79
N VAL A 159 -3.14 0.74 20.57
CA VAL A 159 -3.44 -0.68 20.31
C VAL A 159 -2.35 -1.59 20.88
N GLY A 160 -1.08 -1.16 20.81
CA GLY A 160 0.05 -1.90 21.37
C GLY A 160 0.09 -1.96 22.90
N GLN A 161 -0.70 -1.14 23.60
CA GLN A 161 -0.84 -1.20 25.07
C GLN A 161 -1.90 -2.23 25.53
N ILE A 162 -2.72 -2.74 24.62
CA ILE A 162 -3.83 -3.66 24.92
C ILE A 162 -3.46 -5.13 24.61
N LEU A 163 -2.37 -5.34 23.87
CA LEU A 163 -1.79 -6.66 23.55
C LEU A 163 -0.66 -7.01 24.51
#